data_AF-A0A917YIW8-F1
#
_entry.id   AF-A0A917YIW8-F1
#
_cell.length_a   1.000
_cell.length_b   1.000
_cell.length_c   1.000
_cell.angle_alpha   90.00
_cell.angle_beta   90.00
_cell.angle_gamma   90.00
#
_symmetry.space_group_name_H-M   'P 1'
#
loop_
_entity.id
_entity.type
_entity.pdbx_description
1 polymer ?
#
loop_
_entity_poly.entity_id
_entity_poly.type
_entity_poly.pdbx_seq_one_letter_code
_entity_poly.pdbx_strand_id
1 'polypeptide(L)'
;MAEKKINPFVKLGLELGPVILFFVMFGRLKDQTFTIAGTAYSGFIVTTAAFILLIIVTSGILWKLTGHLSRMQALTLVLVILMGGLSVWLNDERFIKMKPTLLYAAFAAVLFLGIAQGKSYLSMLMDEALPMQHEGWMILTRRLALFFAGLAVANELVWRLLSTEAWVNFKTFGLTIALFAFFMTQGKLMERYALPPREKE
;
A
#
# COMPACT_ATOMS: atom_id res chain seq x y z
N MET A 1 9.25 -21.28 -15.54
CA MET A 1 9.63 -20.39 -16.66
C MET A 1 10.93 -19.72 -16.29
N ALA A 2 11.94 -19.76 -17.15
CA ALA A 2 13.28 -19.27 -16.84
C ALA A 2 13.26 -17.76 -16.57
N GLU A 3 13.68 -17.32 -15.38
CA GLU A 3 13.93 -15.92 -15.08
C GLU A 3 14.94 -15.37 -16.09
N LYS A 4 14.52 -14.43 -16.94
CA LYS A 4 15.46 -13.63 -17.71
C LYS A 4 16.32 -12.87 -16.71
N LYS A 5 17.60 -13.26 -16.60
CA LYS A 5 18.60 -12.57 -15.78
C LYS A 5 18.84 -11.17 -16.36
N ILE A 6 18.06 -10.19 -15.90
CA ILE A 6 18.31 -8.78 -16.19
C ILE A 6 19.58 -8.36 -15.44
N ASN A 7 20.34 -7.46 -16.05
CA ASN A 7 21.47 -6.82 -15.37
C ASN A 7 20.99 -6.18 -14.03
N PRO A 8 21.57 -6.55 -12.87
CA PRO A 8 21.18 -6.05 -11.56
C PRO A 8 21.13 -4.52 -11.48
N PHE A 9 22.03 -3.82 -12.18
CA PHE A 9 22.06 -2.36 -12.23
C PHE A 9 20.86 -1.76 -12.96
N VAL A 10 20.38 -2.41 -14.02
CA VAL A 10 19.19 -1.98 -14.75
C VAL A 10 17.94 -2.19 -13.90
N LYS A 11 17.84 -3.33 -13.20
CA LYS A 11 16.75 -3.59 -12.27
C LYS A 11 16.74 -2.55 -11.14
N LEU A 12 17.89 -2.30 -10.53
CA LEU A 12 18.05 -1.29 -9.48
C LEU A 12 17.67 0.11 -9.97
N GLY A 13 18.10 0.48 -11.18
CA GLY A 13 17.75 1.76 -11.81
C GLY A 13 16.25 1.91 -12.07
N LEU A 14 15.56 0.84 -12.47
CA LEU A 14 14.11 0.85 -12.67
C LEU A 14 13.33 0.91 -11.35
N GLU A 15 13.83 0.29 -10.29
CA GLU A 15 13.17 0.26 -8.97
C GLU A 15 13.42 1.55 -8.16
N LEU A 16 14.65 2.06 -8.14
CA LEU A 16 15.02 3.26 -7.38
C LEU A 16 14.93 4.56 -8.18
N GLY A 17 15.05 4.50 -9.51
CA GLY A 17 15.03 5.66 -10.39
C GLY A 17 13.81 6.56 -10.18
N PRO A 18 12.57 6.01 -10.13
CA PRO A 18 11.37 6.81 -9.88
C PRO A 18 11.42 7.55 -8.55
N VAL A 19 11.88 6.87 -7.49
CA VAL A 19 11.95 7.44 -6.14
C VAL A 19 12.99 8.55 -6.08
N ILE A 20 14.18 8.33 -6.62
CA ILE A 20 15.24 9.34 -6.68
C ILE A 20 14.76 10.56 -7.47
N LEU A 21 14.16 10.35 -8.65
CA LEU A 21 13.68 11.44 -9.48
C LEU A 21 12.55 12.22 -8.79
N PHE A 22 11.65 11.54 -8.07
CA PHE A 22 10.64 12.18 -7.25
C PHE A 22 11.24 13.10 -6.20
N PHE A 23 12.24 12.64 -5.43
CA PHE A 23 12.87 13.50 -4.42
C PHE A 23 13.59 14.70 -5.05
N VAL A 24 14.26 14.50 -6.18
CA VAL A 24 14.94 15.58 -6.91
C VAL A 24 13.93 16.62 -7.44
N MET A 25 12.83 16.18 -8.04
CA MET A 25 11.77 17.06 -8.52
C MET A 25 11.08 17.76 -7.35
N PHE A 26 10.69 17.02 -6.32
CA PHE A 26 10.00 17.57 -5.15
C PHE A 26 10.87 18.63 -4.46
N GLY A 27 12.15 18.35 -4.25
CA GLY A 27 13.09 19.30 -3.64
C GLY A 27 13.21 20.63 -4.42
N ARG A 28 13.09 20.61 -5.75
CA ARG A 28 13.17 21.80 -6.59
C ARG A 28 11.84 22.52 -6.81
N LEU A 29 10.74 21.77 -6.83
CA LEU A 29 9.44 22.27 -7.25
C LEU A 29 8.50 22.53 -6.06
N LYS A 30 8.78 22.01 -4.86
CA LYS A 30 7.87 22.07 -3.69
C LYS A 30 7.37 23.48 -3.36
N ASP A 31 8.20 24.50 -3.54
CA ASP A 31 7.88 25.90 -3.20
C ASP A 31 7.30 26.67 -4.39
N GLN A 32 7.17 26.02 -5.56
CA GLN A 32 6.63 26.62 -6.78
C GLN A 32 5.14 26.29 -6.93
N THR A 33 4.40 27.23 -7.48
CA THR A 33 3.01 27.04 -7.90
C THR A 33 2.93 27.13 -9.42
N PHE A 34 2.24 26.16 -10.03
CA PHE A 34 2.09 26.06 -11.48
C PHE A 34 0.63 26.30 -11.83
N THR A 35 0.36 27.28 -12.69
CA THR A 35 -0.99 27.50 -13.23
C THR A 35 -1.13 26.70 -14.51
N ILE A 36 -1.93 25.63 -14.48
CA ILE A 36 -2.20 24.78 -15.63
C ILE A 36 -3.68 24.88 -15.93
N ALA A 37 -4.04 25.26 -17.17
CA ALA A 37 -5.43 25.41 -17.62
C ALA A 37 -6.31 26.28 -16.69
N GLY A 38 -5.72 27.35 -16.11
CA GLY A 38 -6.42 28.28 -15.21
C GLY A 38 -6.55 27.80 -13.76
N THR A 39 -6.05 26.61 -13.41
CA THR A 39 -6.04 26.09 -12.03
C THR A 39 -4.64 26.15 -11.45
N ALA A 40 -4.51 26.62 -10.21
CA ALA A 40 -3.24 26.63 -9.49
C ALA A 40 -2.96 25.25 -8.87
N TYR A 41 -1.84 24.66 -9.27
CA TYR A 41 -1.33 23.40 -8.71
C TYR A 41 -0.08 23.69 -7.90
N SER A 42 0.01 23.11 -6.70
CA SER A 42 1.25 23.10 -5.94
C SER A 42 2.28 22.22 -6.64
N GLY A 43 3.57 22.56 -6.49
CA GLY A 43 4.65 21.73 -7.03
C GLY A 43 4.66 20.30 -6.46
N PHE A 44 4.07 20.09 -5.28
CA PHE A 44 3.79 18.74 -4.75
C PHE A 44 2.89 17.92 -5.69
N ILE A 45 1.81 18.51 -6.20
CA ILE A 45 0.86 17.81 -7.07
C ILE A 45 1.46 17.52 -8.43
N VAL A 46 2.15 18.49 -9.01
CA VAL A 46 2.86 18.32 -10.29
C VAL A 46 3.91 17.20 -10.17
N THR A 47 4.68 17.21 -9.08
CA THR A 47 5.68 16.17 -8.82
C THR A 47 5.05 14.80 -8.61
N THR A 48 3.93 14.74 -7.88
CA THR A 48 3.17 13.50 -7.66
C THR A 48 2.64 12.93 -8.98
N ALA A 49 2.07 13.77 -9.85
CA ALA A 49 1.61 13.36 -11.18
C ALA A 49 2.74 12.81 -12.05
N ALA A 50 3.88 13.51 -12.10
CA ALA A 50 5.07 13.07 -12.83
C ALA A 50 5.60 11.74 -12.31
N PHE A 51 5.61 11.55 -10.98
CA PHE A 51 6.06 10.31 -10.35
C PHE A 51 5.15 9.12 -10.65
N ILE A 52 3.82 9.31 -10.65
CA ILE A 52 2.88 8.25 -11.01
C ILE A 52 3.12 7.80 -12.46
N LEU A 53 3.26 8.75 -13.39
CA LEU A 53 3.58 8.45 -14.79
C LEU A 53 4.90 7.68 -14.91
N LEU A 54 5.92 8.12 -14.18
CA LEU A 54 7.23 7.49 -14.18
C LEU A 54 7.20 6.07 -13.62
N ILE A 55 6.46 5.83 -12.52
CA ILE A 55 6.28 4.50 -11.95
C ILE A 55 5.51 3.57 -12.91
N ILE A 56 4.48 4.07 -13.61
CA ILE A 56 3.76 3.29 -14.63
C ILE A 56 4.72 2.87 -15.75
N VAL A 57 5.50 3.81 -16.28
CA VAL A 57 6.45 3.56 -17.37
C VAL A 57 7.54 2.58 -16.94
N THR A 58 8.19 2.83 -15.81
CA THR A 58 9.27 1.97 -15.31
C THR A 58 8.78 0.57 -14.94
N SER A 59 7.59 0.45 -14.35
CA SER A 59 6.96 -0.85 -14.08
C SER A 59 6.60 -1.59 -15.37
N GLY A 60 6.12 -0.88 -16.40
CA GLY A 60 5.83 -1.45 -17.71
C GLY A 60 7.09 -1.93 -18.44
N ILE A 61 8.19 -1.16 -18.35
CA ILE A 61 9.51 -1.56 -18.86
C ILE A 61 10.00 -2.79 -18.11
N LEU A 62 9.92 -2.79 -16.77
CA LEU A 62 10.33 -3.93 -15.95
C LEU A 62 9.55 -5.16 -16.36
N TRP A 63 8.22 -5.08 -16.47
CA TRP A 63 7.37 -6.17 -16.92
C TRP A 63 7.74 -6.70 -18.31
N LYS A 64 8.05 -5.80 -19.27
CA LYS A 64 8.50 -6.20 -20.61
C LYS A 64 9.86 -6.92 -20.59
N LEU A 65 10.74 -6.58 -19.66
CA LEU A 65 12.08 -7.17 -19.54
C LEU A 65 12.08 -8.48 -18.73
N THR A 66 11.36 -8.54 -17.60
CA THR A 66 11.29 -9.71 -16.70
C THR A 66 10.20 -10.70 -17.08
N GLY A 67 9.20 -10.28 -17.85
CA GLY A 67 7.98 -11.05 -18.15
C GLY A 67 7.02 -11.20 -16.96
N HIS A 68 7.37 -10.69 -15.78
CA HIS A 68 6.56 -10.83 -14.56
C HIS A 68 6.79 -9.64 -13.60
N LEU A 69 5.72 -9.13 -13.03
CA LEU A 69 5.76 -8.23 -11.87
C LEU A 69 5.43 -9.07 -10.64
N SER A 70 6.17 -8.89 -9.55
CA SER A 70 5.83 -9.57 -8.31
C SER A 70 4.45 -9.09 -7.82
N ARG A 71 3.70 -9.96 -7.13
CA ARG A 71 2.36 -9.60 -6.62
C ARG A 71 2.41 -8.37 -5.73
N MET A 72 3.46 -8.25 -4.91
CA MET A 72 3.72 -7.07 -4.08
C MET A 72 3.93 -5.81 -4.91
N GLN A 73 4.77 -5.86 -5.95
CA GLN A 73 5.01 -4.71 -6.83
C GLN A 73 3.74 -4.27 -7.56
N ALA A 74 2.95 -5.22 -8.08
CA ALA A 74 1.69 -4.93 -8.75
C ALA A 74 0.67 -4.27 -7.80
N LEU A 75 0.55 -4.78 -6.57
CA LEU A 75 -0.33 -4.20 -5.56
C LEU A 75 0.11 -2.77 -5.20
N THR A 76 1.40 -2.55 -4.97
CA THR A 76 1.96 -1.21 -4.70
C THR A 76 1.72 -0.26 -5.88
N LEU A 77 1.91 -0.71 -7.12
CA LEU A 77 1.66 0.08 -8.32
C LEU A 77 0.20 0.54 -8.39
N VAL A 78 -0.74 -0.38 -8.25
CA VAL A 78 -2.18 -0.07 -8.25
C VAL A 78 -2.49 0.95 -7.15
N LEU A 79 -1.94 0.75 -5.95
CA LEU A 79 -2.18 1.64 -4.83
C LEU A 79 -1.62 3.04 -5.07
N VAL A 80 -0.40 3.16 -5.61
CA VAL A 80 0.22 4.45 -5.95
C VAL A 80 -0.59 5.18 -7.02
N ILE A 81 -1.07 4.47 -8.05
CA ILE A 81 -1.89 5.07 -9.10
C ILE A 81 -3.22 5.57 -8.53
N LEU A 82 -3.92 4.75 -7.73
CA LEU A 82 -5.20 5.12 -7.14
C LEU A 82 -5.04 6.28 -6.14
N MET A 83 -4.12 6.14 -5.18
CA MET A 83 -3.93 7.13 -4.11
C MET A 83 -3.28 8.42 -4.62
N GLY A 84 -2.28 8.27 -5.48
CA GLY A 84 -1.58 9.38 -6.09
C GLY A 84 -2.48 10.12 -7.10
N GLY A 85 -3.18 9.39 -7.96
CA GLY A 85 -4.11 9.96 -8.93
C GLY A 85 -5.23 10.73 -8.25
N LEU A 86 -5.79 10.16 -7.18
CA LEU A 86 -6.81 10.85 -6.38
C LEU A 86 -6.25 12.07 -5.64
N SER A 87 -4.98 12.05 -5.23
CA SER A 87 -4.29 13.23 -4.67
C SER A 87 -4.18 14.36 -5.70
N VAL A 88 -3.87 14.02 -6.95
CA VAL A 88 -3.76 15.00 -8.05
C VAL A 88 -5.14 15.54 -8.41
N TRP A 89 -6.16 14.69 -8.45
CA TRP A 89 -7.52 15.06 -8.82
C TRP A 89 -8.19 15.98 -7.79
N LEU A 90 -8.05 15.71 -6.50
CA LEU A 90 -8.73 16.48 -5.45
C LEU A 90 -8.06 17.81 -5.10
N ASN A 91 -6.73 17.96 -5.28
CA ASN A 91 -5.99 19.20 -5.03
C ASN A 91 -6.38 19.91 -3.70
N ASP A 92 -6.58 19.16 -2.60
CA ASP A 92 -7.11 19.68 -1.34
C ASP A 92 -6.35 19.10 -0.12
N GLU A 93 -6.06 19.95 0.87
CA GLU A 93 -5.43 19.57 2.15
C GLU A 93 -6.27 18.58 2.97
N ARG A 94 -7.61 18.60 2.85
CA ARG A 94 -8.51 17.62 3.47
C ARG A 94 -8.18 16.20 3.03
N PHE A 95 -7.60 16.04 1.86
CA PHE A 95 -7.18 14.74 1.35
C PHE A 95 -6.08 14.09 2.22
N ILE A 96 -5.28 14.88 2.94
CA ILE A 96 -4.25 14.35 3.85
C ILE A 96 -4.88 13.50 4.96
N LYS A 97 -6.08 13.89 5.44
CA LYS A 97 -6.82 13.17 6.48
C LYS A 97 -7.64 11.99 5.93
N MET A 98 -8.10 12.08 4.68
CA MET A 98 -8.85 11.03 3.99
C MET A 98 -7.96 9.90 3.44
N LYS A 99 -6.68 10.19 3.12
CA LYS A 99 -5.71 9.21 2.60
C LYS A 99 -5.69 7.91 3.41
N PRO A 100 -5.57 7.92 4.76
CA PRO A 100 -5.63 6.71 5.55
C PRO A 100 -6.96 5.94 5.43
N THR A 101 -8.12 6.61 5.45
CA THR A 101 -9.43 5.93 5.28
C THR A 101 -9.46 5.14 3.98
N LEU A 102 -9.10 5.79 2.88
CA LEU A 102 -9.11 5.18 1.54
C LEU A 102 -8.15 4.00 1.46
N LEU A 103 -6.97 4.13 2.07
CA LEU A 103 -5.99 3.04 2.14
C LEU A 103 -6.53 1.83 2.91
N TYR A 104 -7.09 2.05 4.11
CA TYR A 104 -7.67 0.97 4.92
C TYR A 104 -8.88 0.34 4.23
N ALA A 105 -9.74 1.14 3.60
CA ALA A 105 -10.86 0.67 2.82
C ALA A 105 -10.42 -0.17 1.61
N ALA A 106 -9.38 0.26 0.89
CA ALA A 106 -8.82 -0.49 -0.24
C ALA A 106 -8.24 -1.84 0.21
N PHE A 107 -7.47 -1.87 1.31
CA PHE A 107 -6.97 -3.13 1.87
C PHE A 107 -8.12 -4.04 2.31
N ALA A 108 -9.11 -3.51 3.02
CA ALA A 108 -10.28 -4.29 3.42
C ALA A 108 -11.01 -4.86 2.20
N ALA A 109 -11.26 -4.05 1.17
CA ALA A 109 -11.94 -4.47 -0.05
C ALA A 109 -11.17 -5.59 -0.77
N VAL A 110 -9.86 -5.44 -0.96
CA VAL A 110 -9.01 -6.47 -1.59
C VAL A 110 -9.04 -7.77 -0.80
N LEU A 111 -8.95 -7.71 0.54
CA LEU A 111 -9.01 -8.90 1.39
C LEU A 111 -10.40 -9.56 1.35
N PHE A 112 -11.48 -8.78 1.37
CA PHE A 112 -12.84 -9.28 1.22
C PHE A 112 -13.06 -9.94 -0.14
N LEU A 113 -12.53 -9.37 -1.22
CA LEU A 113 -12.56 -9.99 -2.55
C LEU A 113 -11.81 -11.33 -2.57
N GLY A 114 -10.64 -11.41 -1.91
CA GLY A 114 -9.93 -12.67 -1.77
C GLY A 114 -10.77 -13.72 -1.03
N ILE A 115 -11.39 -13.34 0.09
CA ILE A 115 -12.26 -14.23 0.87
C ILE A 115 -13.46 -14.70 0.03
N ALA A 116 -14.09 -13.81 -0.74
CA ALA A 116 -15.21 -14.14 -1.62
C ALA A 116 -14.82 -15.14 -2.72
N GLN A 117 -13.56 -15.15 -3.14
CA GLN A 117 -12.99 -16.12 -4.07
C GLN A 117 -12.48 -17.40 -3.39
N GLY A 118 -12.63 -17.53 -2.06
CA GLY A 118 -12.09 -18.65 -1.29
C GLY A 118 -10.56 -18.67 -1.21
N LYS A 119 -9.91 -17.53 -1.42
CA LYS A 119 -8.44 -17.42 -1.47
C LYS A 119 -7.94 -16.43 -0.42
N SER A 120 -6.94 -16.85 0.35
CA SER A 120 -6.21 -15.90 1.19
C SER A 120 -5.16 -15.17 0.36
N TYR A 121 -5.39 -13.90 0.06
CA TYR A 121 -4.34 -13.07 -0.54
C TYR A 121 -3.19 -12.83 0.43
N LEU A 122 -3.45 -12.90 1.74
CA LEU A 122 -2.38 -12.81 2.74
C LEU A 122 -1.44 -14.01 2.65
N SER A 123 -1.97 -15.22 2.46
CA SER A 123 -1.13 -16.41 2.24
C SER A 123 -0.26 -16.25 1.01
N MET A 124 -0.80 -15.75 -0.10
CA MET A 124 -0.04 -15.50 -1.32
C MET A 124 1.16 -14.56 -1.16
N LEU A 125 1.17 -13.73 -0.12
CA LEU A 125 2.22 -12.75 0.16
C LEU A 125 3.18 -13.21 1.26
N MET A 126 2.71 -14.01 2.22
CA MET A 126 3.45 -14.33 3.45
C MET A 126 3.70 -15.83 3.67
N ASP A 127 3.22 -16.72 2.82
CA ASP A 127 3.36 -18.19 2.98
C ASP A 127 4.83 -18.64 3.09
N GLU A 128 5.75 -17.94 2.42
CA GLU A 128 7.19 -18.23 2.51
C GLU A 128 7.79 -17.88 3.88
N ALA A 129 7.27 -16.84 4.54
CA ALA A 129 7.78 -16.36 5.83
C ALA A 129 7.09 -17.02 7.03
N LEU A 130 5.81 -17.37 6.88
CA LEU A 130 4.96 -17.96 7.93
C LEU A 130 4.14 -19.10 7.32
N PRO A 131 4.70 -20.32 7.21
CA PRO A 131 3.96 -21.46 6.67
C PRO A 131 2.82 -21.83 7.63
N MET A 132 1.58 -21.75 7.14
CA MET A 132 0.37 -21.97 7.94
C MET A 132 -0.69 -22.71 7.10
N GLN A 133 -1.53 -23.50 7.74
CA GLN A 133 -2.66 -24.19 7.10
C GLN A 133 -3.61 -23.19 6.41
N HIS A 134 -4.24 -23.63 5.33
CA HIS A 134 -5.14 -22.79 4.53
C HIS A 134 -6.32 -22.24 5.35
N GLU A 135 -6.86 -23.04 6.25
CA GLU A 135 -7.93 -22.69 7.17
C GLU A 135 -7.50 -21.54 8.09
N GLY A 136 -6.29 -21.63 8.66
CA GLY A 136 -5.69 -20.56 9.47
C GLY A 136 -5.56 -19.26 8.67
N TRP A 137 -5.12 -19.36 7.42
CA TRP A 137 -4.98 -18.23 6.51
C TRP A 137 -6.32 -17.55 6.21
N MET A 138 -7.38 -18.32 5.97
CA MET A 138 -8.71 -17.78 5.72
C MET A 138 -9.28 -17.07 6.94
N ILE A 139 -9.11 -17.65 8.15
CA ILE A 139 -9.54 -17.01 9.40
C ILE A 139 -8.76 -15.71 9.63
N LEU A 140 -7.43 -15.73 9.47
CA LEU A 140 -6.59 -14.55 9.65
C LEU A 140 -6.95 -13.45 8.65
N THR A 141 -7.15 -13.80 7.38
CA THR A 141 -7.55 -12.87 6.32
C THR A 141 -8.88 -12.21 6.65
N ARG A 142 -9.86 -12.98 7.15
CA ARG A 142 -11.17 -12.44 7.55
C ARG A 142 -11.08 -11.47 8.72
N ARG A 143 -10.30 -11.84 9.76
CA ARG A 143 -10.08 -10.97 10.92
C ARG A 143 -9.35 -9.69 10.52
N LEU A 144 -8.36 -9.80 9.65
CA LEU A 144 -7.60 -8.66 9.15
C LEU A 144 -8.44 -7.75 8.25
N ALA A 145 -9.29 -8.32 7.38
CA ALA A 145 -10.21 -7.55 6.55
C ALA A 145 -11.20 -6.73 7.41
N LEU A 146 -11.78 -7.35 8.44
CA LEU A 146 -12.65 -6.68 9.39
C LEU A 146 -11.91 -5.61 10.19
N PHE A 147 -10.67 -5.88 10.59
CA PHE A 147 -9.83 -4.92 11.29
C PHE A 147 -9.53 -3.68 10.43
N PHE A 148 -9.13 -3.85 9.17
CA PHE A 148 -8.94 -2.74 8.24
C PHE A 148 -10.23 -1.97 7.96
N ALA A 149 -11.37 -2.65 7.82
CA ALA A 149 -12.66 -1.99 7.68
C ALA A 149 -13.00 -1.15 8.94
N GLY A 150 -12.75 -1.69 10.13
CA GLY A 150 -12.89 -0.97 11.40
C GLY A 150 -11.98 0.23 11.49
N LEU A 151 -10.71 0.12 11.07
CA LEU A 151 -9.78 1.24 11.01
C LEU A 151 -10.19 2.32 10.01
N ALA A 152 -10.76 1.93 8.86
CA ALA A 152 -11.29 2.88 7.89
C ALA A 152 -12.41 3.72 8.50
N VAL A 153 -13.39 3.06 9.15
CA VAL A 153 -14.49 3.73 9.84
C VAL A 153 -13.99 4.59 10.99
N ALA A 154 -13.08 4.06 11.82
CA ALA A 154 -12.52 4.78 12.94
C ALA A 154 -11.76 6.04 12.49
N ASN A 155 -10.90 5.95 11.46
CA ASN A 155 -10.22 7.11 10.92
C ASN A 155 -11.22 8.14 10.39
N GLU A 156 -12.23 7.70 9.64
CA GLU A 156 -13.27 8.57 9.08
C GLU A 156 -14.02 9.35 10.16
N LEU A 157 -14.39 8.68 11.26
CA LEU A 157 -15.02 9.32 12.42
C LEU A 157 -14.08 10.29 13.13
N VAL A 158 -12.83 9.88 13.37
CA VAL A 158 -11.85 10.70 14.08
C VAL A 158 -11.57 12.00 13.33
N TRP A 159 -11.31 11.95 12.02
CA TRP A 159 -10.95 13.18 11.31
C TRP A 159 -12.14 14.10 11.04
N ARG A 160 -13.37 13.57 11.00
CA ARG A 160 -14.60 14.36 10.82
C ARG A 160 -15.14 14.95 12.12
N LEU A 161 -15.04 14.24 13.23
CA LEU A 161 -15.69 14.60 14.49
C LEU A 161 -14.74 15.18 15.53
N LEU A 162 -13.44 14.89 15.45
CA LEU A 162 -12.44 15.30 16.45
C LEU A 162 -11.49 16.36 15.89
N SER A 163 -10.71 16.96 16.80
CA SER A 163 -9.70 17.96 16.45
C SER A 163 -8.53 17.37 15.65
N THR A 164 -7.78 18.22 14.95
CA THR A 164 -6.57 17.80 14.22
C THR A 164 -5.55 17.15 15.14
N GLU A 165 -5.39 17.66 16.36
CA GLU A 165 -4.48 17.09 17.37
C GLU A 165 -4.91 15.67 17.77
N ALA A 166 -6.21 15.47 18.01
CA ALA A 166 -6.76 14.14 18.30
C ALA A 166 -6.53 13.18 17.13
N TRP A 167 -6.70 13.64 15.90
CA TRP A 167 -6.40 12.83 14.70
C TRP A 167 -4.92 12.46 14.59
N VAL A 168 -4.00 13.39 14.86
CA VAL A 168 -2.55 13.11 14.87
C VAL A 168 -2.21 12.08 15.93
N ASN A 169 -2.76 12.21 17.14
CA ASN A 169 -2.55 11.26 18.23
C ASN A 169 -3.13 9.88 17.91
N PHE A 170 -4.32 9.83 17.33
CA PHE A 170 -4.93 8.58 16.88
C PHE A 170 -4.07 7.89 15.81
N LYS A 171 -3.59 8.65 14.81
CA LYS A 171 -2.74 8.11 13.75
C LYS A 171 -1.39 7.59 14.28
N THR A 172 -0.78 8.33 15.20
CA THR A 172 0.57 8.00 15.70
C THR A 172 0.54 6.89 16.74
N PHE A 173 -0.33 7.01 17.75
CA PHE A 173 -0.37 6.11 18.89
C PHE A 173 -1.54 5.14 18.81
N GLY A 174 -2.74 5.65 18.53
CA GLY A 174 -3.97 4.83 18.48
C GLY A 174 -3.85 3.68 17.48
N LEU A 175 -3.38 3.96 16.28
CA LEU A 175 -3.18 2.96 15.23
C LEU A 175 -2.09 1.95 15.59
N THR A 176 -0.97 2.42 16.13
CA THR A 176 0.15 1.56 16.56
C THR A 176 -0.30 0.58 17.64
N ILE A 177 -1.01 1.09 18.65
CA ILE A 177 -1.59 0.28 19.73
C ILE A 177 -2.62 -0.70 19.15
N ALA A 178 -3.50 -0.25 18.26
CA ALA A 178 -4.51 -1.11 17.63
C ALA A 178 -3.89 -2.25 16.84
N LEU A 179 -2.85 -1.98 16.03
CA LEU A 179 -2.12 -3.00 15.29
C LEU A 179 -1.45 -4.00 16.22
N PHE A 180 -0.75 -3.51 17.25
CA PHE A 180 -0.07 -4.38 18.20
C PHE A 180 -1.07 -5.28 18.95
N ALA A 181 -2.16 -4.70 19.45
CA ALA A 181 -3.24 -5.45 20.09
C ALA A 181 -3.85 -6.47 19.14
N PHE A 182 -4.13 -6.09 17.89
CA PHE A 182 -4.66 -7.01 16.88
C PHE A 182 -3.74 -8.21 16.69
N PHE A 183 -2.45 -8.00 16.41
CA PHE A 183 -1.51 -9.10 16.20
C PHE A 183 -1.31 -9.96 17.45
N MET A 184 -1.31 -9.36 18.65
CA MET A 184 -1.26 -10.12 19.90
C MET A 184 -2.45 -11.08 20.02
N THR A 185 -3.66 -10.65 19.65
CA THR A 185 -4.84 -11.55 19.64
C THR A 185 -4.78 -12.64 18.57
N GLN A 186 -3.96 -12.47 17.53
CA GLN A 186 -3.77 -13.46 16.47
C GLN A 186 -2.68 -14.49 16.81
N GLY A 187 -1.85 -14.28 17.83
CA GLY A 187 -0.73 -15.18 18.17
C GLY A 187 -1.17 -16.64 18.36
N LYS A 188 -2.21 -16.88 19.18
CA LYS A 188 -2.77 -18.24 19.39
C LYS A 188 -3.34 -18.86 18.12
N LEU A 189 -3.88 -18.05 17.21
CA LEU A 189 -4.38 -18.55 15.92
C LEU A 189 -3.20 -19.02 15.06
N MET A 190 -2.15 -18.19 14.96
CA MET A 190 -0.96 -18.53 14.19
C MET A 190 -0.29 -19.79 14.72
N GLU A 191 -0.12 -19.91 16.04
CA GLU A 191 0.45 -21.10 16.69
C GLU A 191 -0.36 -22.36 16.39
N ARG A 192 -1.69 -22.29 16.49
CA ARG A 192 -2.58 -23.44 16.27
C ARG A 192 -2.55 -23.98 14.83
N TYR A 193 -2.34 -23.11 13.85
CA TYR A 193 -2.38 -23.48 12.42
C TYR A 193 -0.99 -23.47 11.77
N ALA A 194 0.07 -23.17 12.53
CA ALA A 194 1.44 -23.15 12.03
C ALA A 194 1.83 -24.55 11.51
N LEU A 195 2.47 -24.57 10.35
CA LEU A 195 3.07 -25.78 9.80
C LEU A 195 4.53 -25.89 10.26
N PRO A 196 5.04 -27.12 10.46
CA PRO A 196 6.46 -27.30 10.68
C PRO A 196 7.25 -26.68 9.51
N PRO A 197 8.44 -26.08 9.78
CA PRO A 197 9.27 -25.51 8.72
C PRO A 197 9.48 -26.55 7.62
N ARG A 198 9.29 -26.20 6.35
CA ARG A 198 9.67 -27.08 5.25
C ARG A 198 11.18 -27.30 5.36
N GLU A 199 11.58 -28.51 5.75
CA GLU A 199 12.95 -28.96 5.60
C GLU A 199 13.30 -28.82 4.12
N LYS A 200 14.31 -27.99 3.85
CA LYS A 200 14.85 -27.87 2.50
C LYS A 200 15.66 -29.13 2.25
N GLU A 201 15.06 -30.13 1.59
CA GLU A 201 15.82 -31.17 0.88
C GLU A 201 16.63 -30.56 -0.28
#